data_AF-A0AAX1KHB1-F1
#
_entry.id   AF-A0AAX1KHB1-F1
#
_cell.length_a   1.000
_cell.length_b   1.000
_cell.length_c   1.000
_cell.angle_alpha   90.00
_cell.angle_beta   90.00
_cell.angle_gamma   90.00
#
_symmetry.space_group_name_H-M   'P 1'
#
loop_
_entity.id
_entity.type
_entity.pdbx_description
1 polymer ?
#
loop_
_entity_poly.entity_id
_entity_poly.type
_entity_poly.pdbx_seq_one_letter_code
_entity_poly.pdbx_strand_id
1 'polypeptide(L)'
;MEQKVIYNGQVLTLTQFWATREPCLWITDPQQIGVPKMEFVGGYPNEYCIFLKNLTETELEQITSLDGTPLDMTEELRQHLTGKDKPYGATG
;
A
#
# COMPACT_ATOMS: atom_id res chain seq x y z
N MET A 1 -6.64 -7.47 -2.66
CA MET A 1 -7.29 -7.47 -1.35
C MET A 1 -7.22 -6.06 -0.84
N GLU A 2 -8.32 -5.53 -0.33
CA GLU A 2 -8.37 -4.22 0.30
C GLU A 2 -8.42 -4.45 1.81
N GLN A 3 -7.42 -3.97 2.53
CA GLN A 3 -7.28 -4.16 3.98
C GLN A 3 -7.09 -2.80 4.64
N LYS A 4 -7.84 -2.53 5.71
CA LYS A 4 -7.59 -1.33 6.51
C LYS A 4 -6.40 -1.53 7.43
N VAL A 5 -5.51 -0.55 7.46
CA VAL A 5 -4.29 -0.54 8.25
C VAL A 5 -4.10 0.82 8.92
N ILE A 6 -3.26 0.87 9.94
CA ILE A 6 -2.86 2.09 10.62
C ILE A 6 -1.41 2.37 10.25
N TYR A 7 -1.15 3.57 9.75
CA TYR A 7 0.19 4.08 9.46
C TYR A 7 0.31 5.51 9.99
N ASN A 8 1.33 5.77 10.81
CA ASN A 8 1.54 7.08 11.44
C ASN A 8 0.28 7.63 12.18
N GLY A 9 -0.45 6.73 12.85
CA GLY A 9 -1.70 7.06 13.56
C GLY A 9 -2.91 7.34 12.66
N GLN A 10 -2.79 7.17 11.35
CA GLN A 10 -3.85 7.37 10.37
C GLN A 10 -4.37 6.03 9.84
N VAL A 11 -5.70 5.90 9.69
CA VAL A 11 -6.31 4.72 9.06
C VAL A 11 -6.26 4.87 7.54
N LEU A 12 -5.55 3.97 6.87
CA LEU A 12 -5.42 3.91 5.42
C LEU A 12 -5.92 2.57 4.90
N THR A 13 -6.18 2.49 3.60
CA THR A 13 -6.56 1.24 2.93
C THR A 13 -5.36 0.70 2.16
N LEU A 14 -4.74 -0.38 2.63
CA LEU A 14 -3.80 -1.16 1.85
C LEU A 14 -4.55 -1.80 0.67
N THR A 15 -4.15 -1.44 -0.54
CA THR A 15 -4.70 -1.96 -1.79
C THR A 15 -3.60 -2.03 -2.85
N GLN A 16 -3.95 -2.49 -4.05
CA GLN A 16 -3.05 -2.49 -5.20
C GLN A 16 -3.43 -1.33 -6.12
N PHE A 17 -2.43 -0.56 -6.55
CA PHE A 17 -2.63 0.47 -7.55
C PHE A 17 -3.13 -0.16 -8.85
N TRP A 18 -4.24 0.33 -9.39
CA TRP A 18 -4.96 -0.33 -10.49
C TRP A 18 -4.12 -0.47 -11.76
N ALA A 19 -3.23 0.49 -12.05
CA ALA A 19 -2.44 0.50 -13.28
C ALA A 19 -1.22 -0.43 -13.23
N THR A 20 -0.49 -0.46 -12.11
CA THR A 20 0.78 -1.19 -12.00
C THR A 20 0.69 -2.42 -11.10
N ARG A 21 -0.44 -2.62 -10.42
CA ARG A 21 -0.66 -3.60 -9.35
C ARG A 21 0.24 -3.41 -8.12
N GLU A 22 0.99 -2.31 -8.04
CA GLU A 22 1.89 -2.06 -6.93
C GLU A 22 1.12 -1.87 -5.63
N PRO A 23 1.55 -2.49 -4.52
CA PRO A 23 0.88 -2.30 -3.25
C PRO A 23 1.07 -0.86 -2.77
N CYS A 24 -0.03 -0.22 -2.37
CA CYS A 24 -0.07 1.14 -1.88
C CYS A 24 -1.10 1.32 -0.76
N LEU A 25 -0.88 2.34 0.07
CA LEU A 25 -1.79 2.78 1.11
C LEU A 25 -2.64 3.91 0.55
N TRP A 26 -3.91 3.64 0.30
CA TRP A 26 -4.89 4.59 -0.22
C TRP A 26 -5.51 5.42 0.91
N ILE A 27 -5.78 6.70 0.64
CA ILE A 27 -6.43 7.58 1.61
C ILE A 27 -7.88 7.18 1.88
N THR A 28 -8.33 7.33 3.11
CA THR A 28 -9.73 7.18 3.50
C THR A 28 -10.39 8.51 3.85
N ASP A 29 -9.59 9.55 4.14
CA ASP A 29 -10.03 10.90 4.47
C ASP A 29 -9.17 11.94 3.72
N PRO A 30 -9.78 13.00 3.11
CA PRO A 30 -9.04 14.05 2.40
C PRO A 30 -7.99 14.79 3.24
N GLN A 31 -8.14 14.86 4.56
CA GLN A 31 -7.13 15.48 5.45
C GLN A 31 -5.80 14.73 5.45
N GLN A 32 -5.80 13.46 5.01
CA GLN A 32 -4.61 12.62 4.94
C GLN A 32 -3.68 13.02 3.78
N ILE A 33 -4.11 13.87 2.85
CA ILE A 33 -3.27 14.36 1.75
C ILE A 33 -1.98 15.03 2.27
N GLY A 34 -2.00 15.59 3.48
CA GLY A 34 -0.82 16.18 4.12
C GLY A 34 0.16 15.18 4.74
N VAL A 35 -0.14 13.88 4.74
CA VAL A 35 0.78 12.85 5.25
C VAL A 35 2.00 12.76 4.32
N PRO A 36 3.22 12.68 4.86
CA PRO A 36 4.43 12.56 4.04
C PRO A 36 4.39 11.34 3.11
N LYS A 37 5.02 11.46 1.93
CA LYS A 37 5.10 10.42 0.88
C LYS A 37 3.78 10.10 0.16
N MET A 38 2.75 10.92 0.39
CA MET A 38 1.52 10.84 -0.38
C MET A 38 1.77 11.25 -1.83
N GLU A 39 1.40 10.38 -2.76
CA GLU A 39 1.48 10.62 -4.20
C GLU A 39 0.08 10.78 -4.80
N PHE A 40 -0.08 11.79 -5.64
CA PHE A 40 -1.28 11.96 -6.44
C PHE A 40 -1.25 11.01 -7.63
N VAL A 41 -2.24 10.14 -7.75
CA VAL A 41 -2.22 9.01 -8.69
C VAL A 41 -3.40 8.96 -9.66
N GLY A 42 -4.23 10.00 -9.69
CA GLY A 42 -5.46 10.00 -10.49
C GLY A 42 -5.83 11.35 -11.08
N GLY A 43 -7.10 11.51 -11.45
CA GLY A 43 -7.70 12.73 -11.99
C GLY A 43 -8.65 13.43 -11.02
N TYR A 44 -9.03 12.78 -9.91
CA TYR A 44 -9.92 13.32 -8.90
C TYR A 44 -9.17 13.78 -7.64
N PRO A 45 -9.66 14.83 -6.93
CA PRO A 45 -8.95 15.44 -5.80
C PRO A 45 -8.69 14.54 -4.58
N ASN A 46 -9.23 13.32 -4.57
CA ASN A 46 -9.09 12.34 -3.50
C ASN A 46 -8.33 11.07 -3.95
N GLU A 47 -7.68 11.10 -5.12
CA GLU A 47 -6.90 9.97 -5.62
C GLU A 47 -5.43 10.11 -5.21
N TYR A 48 -5.19 9.79 -3.94
CA TYR A 48 -3.87 9.82 -3.34
C TYR A 48 -3.54 8.47 -2.70
N CYS A 49 -2.28 8.06 -2.85
CA CYS A 49 -1.77 6.88 -2.18
C CYS A 49 -0.29 6.98 -1.85
N ILE A 50 0.15 6.21 -0.86
CA ILE A 50 1.56 6.03 -0.52
C ILE A 50 2.01 4.67 -1.03
N PHE A 51 2.92 4.61 -2.00
CA PHE A 51 3.44 3.33 -2.46
C PHE A 51 4.36 2.70 -1.42
N LEU A 52 4.20 1.40 -1.17
CA LEU A 52 5.04 0.68 -0.20
C LEU A 52 6.53 0.73 -0.57
N LYS A 53 6.86 0.76 -1.87
CA LYS A 53 8.25 0.88 -2.36
C LYS A 53 8.95 2.18 -1.94
N ASN A 54 8.20 3.22 -1.60
CA ASN A 54 8.75 4.51 -1.16
C ASN A 54 8.91 4.58 0.37
N LEU A 55 8.41 3.57 1.09
CA LEU A 55 8.57 3.43 2.53
C LEU A 55 9.90 2.71 2.82
N THR A 56 10.56 3.14 3.88
CA THR A 56 11.71 2.42 4.46
C THR A 56 11.22 1.22 5.26
N GLU A 57 12.10 0.24 5.55
CA GLU A 57 11.75 -0.92 6.38
C GLU A 57 11.13 -0.50 7.72
N THR A 58 11.67 0.52 8.37
CA THR A 58 11.14 1.04 9.65
C THR A 58 9.75 1.67 9.52
N GLU A 59 9.40 2.23 8.35
CA GLU A 59 8.05 2.74 8.11
C GLU A 59 7.08 1.61 7.77
N LEU A 60 7.56 0.57 7.10
CA LEU A 60 6.79 -0.65 6.84
C LEU A 60 6.44 -1.36 8.14
N GLU A 61 7.39 -1.45 9.08
CA GLU A 61 7.18 -2.02 10.43
C GLU A 61 6.18 -1.23 11.29
N GLN A 62 6.00 0.06 11.01
CA GLN A 62 5.00 0.90 11.68
C GLN A 62 3.57 0.65 11.19
N ILE A 63 3.42 -0.05 10.06
CA ILE A 63 2.10 -0.39 9.53
C ILE A 63 1.52 -1.51 10.37
N THR A 64 0.39 -1.24 10.99
CA THR A 64 -0.32 -2.17 11.85
C THR A 64 -1.72 -2.44 11.33
N SER A 65 -2.30 -3.58 11.70
CA SER A 65 -3.75 -3.79 11.57
C SER A 65 -4.53 -2.80 12.45
N LEU A 66 -5.84 -2.72 12.27
CA LEU A 66 -6.72 -1.93 13.13
C LEU A 66 -6.64 -2.34 14.61
N ASP A 67 -6.32 -3.61 14.88
CA ASP A 67 -6.12 -4.17 16.22
C ASP A 67 -4.72 -3.88 16.80
N GLY A 68 -3.87 -3.12 16.10
CA GLY A 68 -2.51 -2.78 16.53
C GLY A 68 -1.49 -3.90 16.34
N THR A 69 -1.86 -4.98 15.66
CA THR A 69 -0.92 -6.06 15.31
C THR A 69 0.01 -5.59 14.20
N PRO A 70 1.35 -5.66 14.35
CA PRO A 70 2.29 -5.31 13.29
C PRO A 70 2.10 -6.23 12.09
N LEU A 71 2.04 -5.64 10.90
CA LEU A 71 1.91 -6.36 9.65
C LEU A 71 3.26 -6.37 8.94
N ASP A 72 3.69 -7.55 8.49
CA ASP A 72 4.94 -7.69 7.77
C ASP A 72 4.78 -7.22 6.31
N MET A 73 4.89 -5.91 6.10
CA MET A 73 4.74 -5.29 4.77
C MET A 73 5.98 -5.46 3.89
N THR A 74 7.11 -5.83 4.49
CA THR A 74 8.35 -6.15 3.77
C THR A 74 8.19 -7.42 2.96
N GLU A 75 7.60 -8.48 3.54
CA GLU A 75 7.29 -9.71 2.81
C GLU A 75 6.21 -9.48 1.74
N GLU A 76 5.20 -8.63 1.97
CA GLU A 76 4.22 -8.27 0.94
C GLU A 76 4.88 -7.55 -0.25
N LEU A 77 5.76 -6.57 0.02
CA LEU A 77 6.51 -5.87 -1.02
C LEU A 77 7.44 -6.83 -1.77
N ARG A 78 8.13 -7.72 -1.04
CA ARG A 78 8.96 -8.78 -1.62
C ARG A 78 8.15 -9.69 -2.52
N GLN A 79 7.02 -10.21 -2.06
CA GLN A 79 6.15 -11.09 -2.86
C GLN A 79 5.66 -10.40 -4.13
N HIS A 80 5.38 -9.10 -4.07
CA HIS A 80 5.04 -8.32 -5.26
C HIS A 80 6.23 -8.20 -6.23
N LEU A 81 7.44 -7.92 -5.72
CA LEU A 81 8.65 -7.78 -6.52
C LEU A 81 9.14 -9.11 -7.11
N THR A 82 9.11 -10.19 -6.34
CA THR A 82 9.54 -11.54 -6.75
C THR A 82 8.43 -12.35 -7.43
N GLY A 83 7.17 -11.93 -7.29
CA GLY A 83 6.01 -12.55 -7.95
C GLY A 83 5.92 -12.29 -9.45
N LYS A 84 6.77 -11.41 -10.00
CA LYS A 84 6.91 -11.20 -11.45
C LYS A 84 7.49 -12.42 -12.19
N ASP A 85 8.02 -13.42 -11.50
CA ASP A 85 8.61 -14.62 -12.09
C ASP A 85 7.63 -15.79 -12.33
N LYS A 86 6.32 -15.64 -12.07
CA LYS A 86 5.36 -16.68 -12.45
C LYS A 86 4.68 -16.34 -13.78
N PRO A 87 4.97 -17.07 -14.89
CA PRO A 87 4.21 -16.89 -16.11
C PRO A 87 2.79 -17.39 -15.86
N TYR A 88 1.82 -16.46 -15.88
CA TYR A 88 0.41 -16.83 -16.01
C TYR A 88 0.16 -17.13 -17.48
N GLY A 89 0.28 -18.42 -17.83
CA GLY A 89 0.06 -18.89 -19.20
C GLY A 89 0.33 -20.38 -19.36
N ALA A 90 -0.45 -21.22 -18.69
CA ALA A 90 -0.61 -22.63 -19.05
C ALA A 90 -2.01 -23.11 -18.59
N THR A 91 -3.04 -22.60 -19.24
CA THR A 91 -4.31 -23.34 -19.38
C THR A 91 -4.12 -24.28 -20.56
N GLY A 92 -4.13 -25.59 -20.28
CA GLY A 92 -4.11 -26.65 -21.29
C GLY A 92 -5.45 -26.83 -22.00
#